data_AF-A0A7X7ABZ0-F1
#
_entry.id   AF-A0A7X7ABZ0-F1
#
_cell.length_a   1.000
_cell.length_b   1.000
_cell.length_c   1.000
_cell.angle_alpha   90.00
_cell.angle_beta   90.00
_cell.angle_gamma   90.00
#
_symmetry.space_group_name_H-M   'P 1'
#
loop_
_entity.id
_entity.type
_entity.pdbx_description
1 polymer ?
#
loop_
_entity_poly.entity_id
_entity_poly.type
_entity_poly.pdbx_seq_one_letter_code
_entity_poly.pdbx_strand_id
1 'polypeptide(L)'
;IGFRAYGFWGFQRSLAGELDQNTMYSLRPGTEVIDYFMPSSSRYGVIRDPEGTEYPNVYPGEDLGKFNFFEAASIRKIGNKYVWVYSGYSGPDYGLSSTNSALRYAYGDSPLGPWRSGGVLVDSRAVVLGEDGTTLQTAYAAHNTHGSIELVNDQWFAFYHRPPRGFGNARQPMVAPVKIEWDESLVSEGGKVTIRAYDPYSEDNTWTAKDSNGNEYTGAEVTSEGFHIYGLDPYKYYSAGYASYLSDINLQQDSWDIWDNNMPIANMKSGDIVGYKYFGFGGLDKDKDGLKAFEGTMPGNKTAFNLFLKPNTDASFKVNVMLDGPWSNDAWNGKQIGQIVVPANSPQEVTKFTIDVSEMVDNLGEKHAIYLVADGESGNLLDIIGLGFSSAKKEIVRHVPPTLSIEADGVALEIPKTPVRSTNANGITGYDLYEATYKVSSNESKVPRISASTDDKNVKVTITQAESVSEPAVVQFDYKGIVKTYNVVFVPE
;
A
#
# COMPACT_ATOMS: atom_id res chain seq x y z
N ILE A 1 -0.36 32.69 -28.18
CA ILE A 1 -1.30 31.55 -27.96
C ILE A 1 -1.25 31.26 -26.46
N GLY A 2 -2.39 31.26 -25.76
CA GLY A 2 -2.50 30.99 -24.32
C GLY A 2 -3.18 29.65 -24.03
N PHE A 3 -3.28 29.24 -22.77
CA PHE A 3 -3.98 28.03 -22.32
C PHE A 3 -5.06 28.36 -21.29
N ARG A 4 -6.04 27.45 -21.13
CA ARG A 4 -6.99 27.50 -20.02
C ARG A 4 -6.49 26.53 -18.94
N ALA A 5 -6.34 27.02 -17.73
CA ALA A 5 -6.02 26.21 -16.57
C ALA A 5 -7.24 26.14 -15.65
N TYR A 6 -7.45 24.99 -15.03
CA TYR A 6 -8.56 24.78 -14.10
C TYR A 6 -8.03 24.27 -12.78
N GLY A 7 -8.54 24.84 -11.69
CA GLY A 7 -8.30 24.38 -10.33
C GLY A 7 -9.53 23.63 -9.82
N PHE A 8 -9.29 22.59 -9.02
CA PHE A 8 -10.31 21.84 -8.28
C PHE A 8 -9.82 21.68 -6.85
N TRP A 9 -10.61 22.06 -5.87
CA TRP A 9 -10.19 22.04 -4.46
C TRP A 9 -11.38 21.89 -3.51
N GLY A 10 -11.08 21.71 -2.22
CA GLY A 10 -12.07 21.67 -1.15
C GLY A 10 -12.06 20.38 -0.33
N PHE A 11 -12.70 20.46 0.83
CA PHE A 11 -12.88 19.40 1.81
C PHE A 11 -14.30 19.48 2.36
N GLN A 12 -15.08 18.42 2.18
CA GLN A 12 -16.52 18.34 2.51
C GLN A 12 -17.39 19.42 1.83
N ARG A 13 -16.83 20.10 0.83
CA ARG A 13 -17.42 21.08 -0.07
C ARG A 13 -16.54 21.15 -1.30
N SER A 14 -17.11 20.97 -2.48
CA SER A 14 -16.38 20.93 -3.74
C SER A 14 -16.36 22.30 -4.42
N LEU A 15 -15.18 22.70 -4.89
CA LEU A 15 -14.93 24.00 -5.52
C LEU A 15 -14.14 23.79 -6.82
N ALA A 16 -14.42 24.61 -7.82
CA ALA A 16 -13.66 24.66 -9.05
C ALA A 16 -13.52 26.09 -9.58
N GLY A 17 -12.60 26.32 -10.51
CA GLY A 17 -12.45 27.62 -11.16
C GLY A 17 -11.45 27.61 -12.29
N GLU A 18 -11.54 28.59 -13.18
CA GLU A 18 -10.52 28.83 -14.20
C GLU A 18 -9.40 29.70 -13.59
N LEU A 19 -8.16 29.22 -13.68
CA LEU A 19 -6.99 29.93 -13.16
C LEU A 19 -6.44 30.90 -14.22
N ASP A 20 -5.90 32.03 -13.76
CA ASP A 20 -5.14 32.93 -14.60
C ASP A 20 -3.86 32.22 -15.06
N GLN A 21 -3.74 32.03 -16.38
CA GLN A 21 -2.58 31.40 -17.02
C GLN A 21 -1.25 32.11 -16.74
N ASN A 22 -1.27 33.38 -16.29
CA ASN A 22 -0.07 34.14 -15.99
C ASN A 22 0.38 34.01 -14.53
N THR A 23 -0.54 33.70 -13.61
CA THR A 23 -0.24 33.61 -12.16
C THR A 23 -0.26 32.18 -11.66
N MET A 24 -1.11 31.32 -12.23
CA MET A 24 -1.34 29.93 -11.81
C MET A 24 -1.83 29.73 -10.36
N TYR A 25 -2.20 30.81 -9.66
CA TYR A 25 -2.76 30.76 -8.30
C TYR A 25 -3.99 31.65 -8.11
N SER A 26 -4.23 32.65 -8.97
CA SER A 26 -5.44 33.47 -8.95
C SER A 26 -6.46 32.99 -9.97
N LEU A 27 -7.74 33.33 -9.76
CA LEU A 27 -8.76 33.12 -10.78
C LEU A 27 -8.44 33.95 -12.03
N ARG A 28 -8.86 33.44 -13.19
CA ARG A 28 -8.80 34.16 -14.45
C ARG A 28 -9.65 35.43 -14.34
N PRO A 29 -9.15 36.60 -14.79
CA PRO A 29 -9.94 37.83 -14.80
C PRO A 29 -11.29 37.66 -15.49
N GLY A 30 -12.36 38.09 -14.83
CA GLY A 30 -13.74 37.96 -15.33
C GLY A 30 -14.41 36.59 -15.05
N THR A 31 -13.78 35.73 -14.25
CA THR A 31 -14.36 34.46 -13.77
C THR A 31 -14.50 34.46 -12.25
N GLU A 32 -15.38 33.61 -11.73
CA GLU A 32 -15.64 33.43 -10.30
C GLU A 32 -15.36 31.98 -9.88
N VAL A 33 -15.25 31.76 -8.57
CA VAL A 33 -15.23 30.39 -8.03
C VAL A 33 -16.58 29.74 -8.33
N ILE A 34 -16.54 28.52 -8.86
CA ILE A 34 -17.69 27.65 -8.95
C ILE A 34 -17.82 26.94 -7.61
N ASP A 35 -18.81 27.37 -6.86
CA ASP A 35 -19.15 26.83 -5.55
C ASP A 35 -20.15 25.68 -5.67
N TYR A 36 -20.10 24.74 -4.73
CA TYR A 36 -20.87 23.48 -4.78
C TYR A 36 -20.75 22.78 -6.13
N PHE A 37 -19.51 22.66 -6.62
CA PHE A 37 -19.21 22.13 -7.95
C PHE A 37 -19.81 20.74 -8.18
N MET A 38 -19.86 19.93 -7.13
CA MET A 38 -20.32 18.54 -7.07
C MET A 38 -20.98 18.24 -5.70
N PRO A 39 -22.04 17.42 -5.64
CA PRO A 39 -22.73 17.12 -4.38
C PRO A 39 -21.81 16.49 -3.33
N SER A 40 -21.60 17.21 -2.22
CA SER A 40 -20.80 16.76 -1.09
C SER A 40 -21.67 16.01 -0.09
N SER A 41 -21.13 14.98 0.55
CA SER A 41 -21.91 14.13 1.45
C SER A 41 -21.30 14.01 2.85
N SER A 42 -22.15 13.73 3.84
CA SER A 42 -21.75 13.45 5.22
C SER A 42 -21.55 11.95 5.49
N ARG A 43 -22.26 11.14 4.70
CA ARG A 43 -22.17 9.69 4.54
C ARG A 43 -22.83 9.34 3.22
N TYR A 44 -22.70 8.09 2.77
CA TYR A 44 -23.27 7.64 1.50
C TYR A 44 -24.76 8.05 1.37
N GLY A 45 -25.09 8.73 0.27
CA GLY A 45 -26.44 9.18 -0.10
C GLY A 45 -26.95 10.41 0.67
N VAL A 46 -26.24 10.91 1.68
CA VAL A 46 -26.70 12.03 2.52
C VAL A 46 -25.91 13.28 2.18
N ILE A 47 -26.51 14.12 1.34
CA ILE A 47 -25.99 15.43 0.96
C ILE A 47 -25.77 16.28 2.21
N ARG A 48 -24.60 16.91 2.28
CA ARG A 48 -24.18 17.79 3.38
C ARG A 48 -24.42 19.27 3.06
N ASP A 49 -24.42 19.61 1.78
CA ASP A 49 -24.57 20.98 1.31
C ASP A 49 -25.94 21.56 1.72
N PRO A 50 -26.08 22.90 1.80
CA PRO A 50 -27.32 23.54 2.24
C PRO A 50 -28.55 23.05 1.47
N GLU A 51 -29.69 22.95 2.17
CA GLU A 51 -30.95 22.57 1.53
C GLU A 51 -31.29 23.53 0.39
N GLY A 52 -31.71 22.98 -0.76
CA GLY A 52 -32.00 23.77 -1.96
C GLY A 52 -30.77 24.15 -2.82
N THR A 53 -29.57 23.68 -2.48
CA THR A 53 -28.38 23.86 -3.33
C THR A 53 -28.61 23.27 -4.73
N GLU A 54 -28.35 24.07 -5.76
CA GLU A 54 -28.41 23.65 -7.16
C GLU A 54 -27.03 23.21 -7.66
N TYR A 55 -26.99 22.19 -8.52
CA TYR A 55 -25.76 21.64 -9.09
C TYR A 55 -25.74 21.78 -10.61
N PRO A 56 -25.46 22.99 -11.15
CA PRO A 56 -25.50 23.25 -12.59
C PRO A 56 -24.44 22.46 -13.38
N ASN A 57 -23.39 21.99 -12.69
CA ASN A 57 -22.33 21.17 -13.27
C ASN A 57 -22.64 19.66 -13.20
N VAL A 58 -23.85 19.26 -12.82
CA VAL A 58 -24.31 17.86 -12.86
C VAL A 58 -25.40 17.72 -13.91
N TYR A 59 -25.42 16.61 -14.66
CA TYR A 59 -26.48 16.39 -15.65
C TYR A 59 -27.86 16.33 -14.96
N PRO A 60 -28.92 16.94 -15.54
CA PRO A 60 -30.26 16.84 -14.99
C PRO A 60 -30.74 15.39 -14.86
N GLY A 61 -31.42 15.08 -13.75
CA GLY A 61 -31.97 13.75 -13.48
C GLY A 61 -30.98 12.74 -12.88
N GLU A 62 -29.72 13.11 -12.69
CA GLU A 62 -28.78 12.29 -11.90
C GLU A 62 -29.23 12.20 -10.44
N ASP A 63 -28.98 11.04 -9.82
CA ASP A 63 -29.11 10.91 -8.37
C ASP A 63 -27.93 11.63 -7.70
N LEU A 64 -28.20 12.80 -7.14
CA LEU A 64 -27.19 13.63 -6.45
C LEU A 64 -26.52 12.86 -5.30
N GLY A 65 -27.23 11.93 -4.66
CA GLY A 65 -26.70 11.09 -3.59
C GLY A 65 -25.70 10.03 -4.05
N LYS A 66 -25.51 9.83 -5.36
CA LYS A 66 -24.52 8.90 -5.93
C LYS A 66 -23.14 9.51 -6.15
N PHE A 67 -23.02 10.84 -6.12
CA PHE A 67 -21.74 11.53 -6.25
C PHE A 67 -20.90 11.40 -4.99
N ASN A 68 -21.49 11.65 -3.81
CA ASN A 68 -20.83 11.37 -2.53
C ASN A 68 -19.47 12.05 -2.33
N PHE A 69 -19.26 13.28 -2.80
CA PHE A 69 -17.96 13.93 -2.69
C PHE A 69 -17.52 14.15 -1.24
N PHE A 70 -16.23 13.96 -0.97
CA PHE A 70 -15.58 14.27 0.31
C PHE A 70 -14.34 15.16 0.13
N GLU A 71 -13.32 14.75 -0.65
CA GLU A 71 -12.07 15.52 -0.84
C GLU A 71 -11.25 15.01 -2.05
N ALA A 72 -9.98 15.42 -2.16
CA ALA A 72 -8.95 14.79 -3.03
C ALA A 72 -9.26 14.79 -4.53
N ALA A 73 -9.80 15.88 -5.06
CA ALA A 73 -10.09 16.03 -6.48
C ALA A 73 -8.85 15.81 -7.37
N SER A 74 -9.00 14.99 -8.41
CA SER A 74 -7.98 14.66 -9.39
C SER A 74 -8.62 14.43 -10.76
N ILE A 75 -8.20 15.15 -11.79
CA ILE A 75 -8.80 15.06 -13.12
C ILE A 75 -7.85 14.40 -14.13
N ARG A 76 -8.43 13.64 -15.05
CA ARG A 76 -7.77 13.07 -16.23
C ARG A 76 -8.62 13.28 -17.47
N LYS A 77 -7.98 13.31 -18.63
CA LYS A 77 -8.66 13.21 -19.92
C LYS A 77 -8.39 11.83 -20.50
N ILE A 78 -9.45 11.07 -20.75
CA ILE A 78 -9.40 9.69 -21.27
C ILE A 78 -10.16 9.69 -22.59
N GLY A 79 -9.44 9.46 -23.69
CA GLY A 79 -9.99 9.65 -25.03
C GLY A 79 -10.59 11.04 -25.21
N ASN A 80 -11.89 11.10 -25.49
CA ASN A 80 -12.64 12.34 -25.63
C ASN A 80 -13.39 12.78 -24.36
N LYS A 81 -13.23 12.07 -23.23
CA LYS A 81 -13.93 12.36 -21.96
C LYS A 81 -12.99 12.94 -20.92
N TYR A 82 -13.55 13.76 -20.04
CA TYR A 82 -12.92 14.16 -18.78
C TYR A 82 -13.42 13.22 -17.68
N VAL A 83 -12.50 12.74 -16.85
CA VAL A 83 -12.76 11.87 -15.71
C VAL A 83 -12.25 12.54 -14.46
N TRP A 84 -13.14 12.80 -13.52
CA TRP A 84 -12.86 13.45 -12.25
C TRP A 84 -12.91 12.41 -11.14
N VAL A 85 -11.74 12.03 -10.64
CA VAL A 85 -11.54 11.13 -9.50
C VAL A 85 -11.51 11.95 -8.22
N TYR A 86 -12.10 11.43 -7.15
CA TYR A 86 -12.13 12.08 -5.85
C TYR A 86 -12.32 11.07 -4.73
N SER A 87 -11.94 11.43 -3.51
CA SER A 87 -12.32 10.69 -2.31
C SER A 87 -13.80 10.92 -2.03
N GLY A 88 -14.57 9.85 -1.87
CA GLY A 88 -16.01 9.94 -1.73
C GLY A 88 -16.64 8.74 -1.02
N TYR A 89 -17.84 8.95 -0.47
CA TYR A 89 -18.51 7.92 0.33
C TYR A 89 -19.00 6.75 -0.51
N SER A 90 -18.67 5.53 -0.09
CA SER A 90 -19.02 4.26 -0.77
C SER A 90 -19.42 3.19 0.26
N GLY A 91 -19.77 1.98 -0.18
CA GLY A 91 -20.15 0.87 0.70
C GLY A 91 -21.56 0.36 0.39
N PRO A 92 -22.61 1.16 0.64
CA PRO A 92 -23.99 0.71 0.44
C PRO A 92 -24.35 0.39 -1.02
N ASP A 93 -23.58 0.90 -1.98
CA ASP A 93 -23.66 0.51 -3.41
C ASP A 93 -23.48 -1.01 -3.61
N TYR A 94 -22.77 -1.67 -2.71
CA TYR A 94 -22.38 -3.09 -2.77
C TYR A 94 -22.54 -3.76 -1.40
N GLY A 95 -23.59 -3.40 -0.66
CA GLY A 95 -23.99 -4.11 0.57
C GLY A 95 -23.13 -3.87 1.82
N LEU A 96 -22.16 -2.95 1.77
CA LEU A 96 -21.28 -2.63 2.91
C LEU A 96 -21.66 -1.33 3.62
N SER A 97 -21.12 -1.12 4.82
CA SER A 97 -21.31 0.13 5.56
C SER A 97 -20.64 1.33 4.86
N SER A 98 -21.26 2.50 5.01
CA SER A 98 -20.77 3.77 4.45
C SER A 98 -19.35 4.10 4.94
N THR A 99 -18.44 4.39 4.01
CA THR A 99 -17.05 4.77 4.29
C THR A 99 -16.57 5.88 3.37
N ASN A 100 -15.63 6.72 3.80
CA ASN A 100 -14.83 7.60 2.93
C ASN A 100 -13.43 7.00 2.60
N SER A 101 -13.22 5.73 2.91
CA SER A 101 -12.05 4.94 2.49
C SER A 101 -12.14 4.48 1.04
N ALA A 102 -12.68 5.32 0.16
CA ALA A 102 -12.91 4.97 -1.23
C ALA A 102 -12.67 6.16 -2.15
N LEU A 103 -12.19 5.85 -3.34
CA LEU A 103 -12.20 6.78 -4.46
C LEU A 103 -13.43 6.50 -5.32
N ARG A 104 -14.06 7.57 -5.78
CA ARG A 104 -15.15 7.56 -6.76
C ARG A 104 -14.70 8.35 -7.99
N TYR A 105 -15.45 8.23 -9.07
CA TYR A 105 -15.23 9.05 -10.25
C TYR A 105 -16.53 9.55 -10.86
N ALA A 106 -16.42 10.67 -11.56
CA ALA A 106 -17.47 11.23 -12.41
C ALA A 106 -16.88 11.51 -13.80
N TYR A 107 -17.70 11.54 -14.84
CA TYR A 107 -17.25 11.78 -16.21
C TYR A 107 -18.13 12.79 -16.95
N GLY A 108 -17.53 13.51 -17.90
CA GLY A 108 -18.16 14.60 -18.66
C GLY A 108 -17.38 14.93 -19.94
N ASP A 109 -17.96 15.75 -20.82
CA ASP A 109 -17.33 16.14 -22.09
C ASP A 109 -16.48 17.42 -21.99
N SER A 110 -16.51 18.10 -20.83
CA SER A 110 -15.77 19.34 -20.58
C SER A 110 -15.08 19.28 -19.20
N PRO A 111 -13.98 20.04 -19.00
CA PRO A 111 -13.22 20.03 -17.75
C PRO A 111 -14.02 20.54 -16.54
N LEU A 112 -15.16 21.21 -16.77
CA LEU A 112 -16.07 21.69 -15.72
C LEU A 112 -17.44 20.98 -15.78
N GLY A 113 -17.53 19.83 -16.44
CA GLY A 113 -18.78 19.10 -16.62
C GLY A 113 -19.67 19.67 -17.74
N PRO A 114 -20.98 19.40 -17.73
CA PRO A 114 -21.71 18.70 -16.67
C PRO A 114 -21.26 17.23 -16.48
N TRP A 115 -21.43 16.71 -15.27
CA TRP A 115 -20.92 15.42 -14.81
C TRP A 115 -22.02 14.37 -14.63
N ARG A 116 -21.70 13.11 -14.95
CA ARG A 116 -22.44 11.91 -14.51
C ARG A 116 -21.61 11.12 -13.51
N SER A 117 -22.26 10.44 -12.56
CA SER A 117 -21.55 9.57 -11.62
C SER A 117 -21.08 8.29 -12.32
N GLY A 118 -19.80 7.93 -12.13
CA GLY A 118 -19.20 6.68 -12.61
C GLY A 118 -19.17 5.57 -11.57
N GLY A 119 -19.48 5.89 -10.31
CA GLY A 119 -19.44 4.94 -9.20
C GLY A 119 -18.07 4.88 -8.53
N VAL A 120 -17.68 3.68 -8.09
CA VAL A 120 -16.50 3.46 -7.23
C VAL A 120 -15.30 3.07 -8.07
N LEU A 121 -14.21 3.80 -7.90
CA LEU A 121 -12.91 3.48 -8.49
C LEU A 121 -12.18 2.42 -7.65
N VAL A 122 -12.13 2.60 -6.32
CA VAL A 122 -11.51 1.64 -5.39
C VAL A 122 -12.03 1.88 -3.96
N ASP A 123 -12.29 0.80 -3.20
CA ASP A 123 -12.48 0.82 -1.75
C ASP A 123 -11.23 0.26 -1.07
N SER A 124 -10.48 1.12 -0.37
CA SER A 124 -9.18 0.78 0.21
C SER A 124 -9.27 -0.20 1.39
N ARG A 125 -10.48 -0.57 1.83
CA ARG A 125 -10.72 -1.58 2.87
C ARG A 125 -10.60 -3.02 2.35
N ALA A 126 -10.19 -3.22 1.09
CA ALA A 126 -10.03 -4.52 0.46
C ALA A 126 -11.32 -5.36 0.49
N VAL A 127 -12.29 -4.96 -0.32
CA VAL A 127 -13.58 -5.64 -0.42
C VAL A 127 -13.40 -7.02 -1.07
N VAL A 128 -13.90 -8.06 -0.40
CA VAL A 128 -13.85 -9.46 -0.82
C VAL A 128 -15.12 -10.18 -0.37
N LEU A 129 -15.29 -11.43 -0.78
CA LEU A 129 -16.40 -12.27 -0.33
C LEU A 129 -16.30 -12.59 1.17
N GLY A 130 -17.42 -12.66 1.89
CA GLY A 130 -17.47 -13.17 3.27
C GLY A 130 -17.11 -14.65 3.34
N GLU A 131 -16.81 -15.18 4.53
CA GLU A 131 -16.45 -16.60 4.70
C GLU A 131 -17.51 -17.55 4.11
N ASP A 132 -18.80 -17.28 4.36
CA ASP A 132 -19.92 -18.13 3.90
C ASP A 132 -20.50 -17.71 2.54
N GLY A 133 -19.96 -16.66 1.91
CA GLY A 133 -20.45 -16.13 0.64
C GLY A 133 -21.81 -15.42 0.68
N THR A 134 -22.39 -15.20 1.86
CA THR A 134 -23.69 -14.53 1.99
C THR A 134 -23.59 -13.02 1.84
N THR A 135 -22.47 -12.45 2.24
CA THR A 135 -22.22 -11.00 2.20
C THR A 135 -20.81 -10.72 1.70
N LEU A 136 -20.59 -9.51 1.20
CA LEU A 136 -19.23 -8.99 1.07
C LEU A 136 -18.68 -8.58 2.44
N GLN A 137 -17.36 -8.57 2.58
CA GLN A 137 -16.65 -8.11 3.75
C GLN A 137 -15.44 -7.24 3.37
N THR A 138 -14.81 -6.63 4.36
CA THR A 138 -13.58 -5.85 4.20
C THR A 138 -12.43 -6.52 4.92
N ALA A 139 -11.28 -6.64 4.27
CA ALA A 139 -10.09 -7.29 4.80
C ALA A 139 -8.96 -6.33 5.15
N TYR A 140 -9.25 -5.04 5.30
CA TYR A 140 -8.26 -4.03 5.65
C TYR A 140 -8.87 -2.83 6.37
N ALA A 141 -8.03 -2.07 7.06
CA ALA A 141 -8.43 -0.89 7.81
C ALA A 141 -9.04 0.23 6.94
N ALA A 142 -9.88 1.03 7.58
CA ALA A 142 -10.57 2.17 7.00
C ALA A 142 -9.99 3.50 7.51
N HIS A 143 -9.61 4.37 6.58
CA HIS A 143 -9.41 5.81 6.78
C HIS A 143 -9.59 6.51 5.43
N ASN A 144 -9.56 7.84 5.35
CA ASN A 144 -9.60 8.53 4.07
C ASN A 144 -8.55 7.98 3.07
N THR A 145 -8.86 8.05 1.79
CA THR A 145 -7.94 7.68 0.71
C THR A 145 -7.79 8.84 -0.27
N HIS A 146 -6.66 8.91 -0.97
CA HIS A 146 -6.38 9.87 -2.03
C HIS A 146 -5.74 9.14 -3.19
N GLY A 147 -5.93 9.63 -4.40
CA GLY A 147 -5.40 8.94 -5.56
C GLY A 147 -5.83 9.52 -6.90
N SER A 148 -5.57 8.75 -7.94
CA SER A 148 -5.91 9.09 -9.32
C SER A 148 -5.83 7.84 -10.20
N ILE A 149 -5.93 8.03 -11.51
CA ILE A 149 -5.71 7.01 -12.53
C ILE A 149 -4.62 7.47 -13.49
N GLU A 150 -3.81 6.53 -14.00
CA GLU A 150 -2.77 6.82 -14.98
C GLU A 150 -2.59 5.65 -15.94
N LEU A 151 -2.29 5.95 -17.22
CA LEU A 151 -1.93 4.96 -18.23
C LEU A 151 -0.42 4.79 -18.22
N VAL A 152 0.06 3.59 -17.92
CA VAL A 152 1.49 3.27 -17.86
C VAL A 152 1.74 2.03 -18.71
N ASN A 153 2.56 2.15 -19.74
CA ASN A 153 2.91 1.04 -20.65
C ASN A 153 1.68 0.30 -21.20
N ASP A 154 0.71 1.05 -21.72
CA ASP A 154 -0.56 0.56 -22.29
C ASP A 154 -1.54 -0.11 -21.29
N GLN A 155 -1.24 -0.10 -19.98
CA GLN A 155 -2.14 -0.55 -18.91
C GLN A 155 -2.60 0.61 -18.03
N TRP A 156 -3.90 0.69 -17.75
CA TRP A 156 -4.44 1.67 -16.80
C TRP A 156 -4.30 1.17 -15.37
N PHE A 157 -3.96 2.09 -14.47
CA PHE A 157 -3.83 1.83 -13.05
C PHE A 157 -4.58 2.87 -12.22
N ALA A 158 -5.22 2.40 -11.15
CA ALA A 158 -5.69 3.23 -10.05
C ALA A 158 -4.61 3.34 -8.98
N PHE A 159 -4.19 4.55 -8.68
CA PHE A 159 -3.29 4.87 -7.58
C PHE A 159 -4.12 5.30 -6.39
N TYR A 160 -3.81 4.79 -5.21
CA TYR A 160 -4.50 5.16 -3.98
C TYR A 160 -3.58 4.97 -2.77
N HIS A 161 -4.03 5.35 -1.57
CA HIS A 161 -3.37 4.94 -0.33
C HIS A 161 -4.33 4.19 0.59
N ARG A 162 -3.78 3.38 1.49
CA ARG A 162 -4.51 2.75 2.60
C ARG A 162 -3.81 3.02 3.94
N PRO A 163 -4.49 2.87 5.08
CA PRO A 163 -3.91 3.06 6.41
C PRO A 163 -3.35 1.74 6.98
N PRO A 164 -2.06 1.40 6.79
CA PRO A 164 -1.52 0.11 7.22
C PRO A 164 -1.54 -0.14 8.72
N ARG A 165 -1.74 0.92 9.53
CA ARG A 165 -1.74 0.88 10.99
C ARG A 165 -3.13 1.07 11.60
N GLY A 166 -4.19 1.04 10.79
CA GLY A 166 -5.55 1.31 11.29
C GLY A 166 -5.88 2.78 11.53
N PHE A 167 -4.96 3.72 11.26
CA PHE A 167 -5.15 5.16 11.49
C PHE A 167 -4.60 6.03 10.35
N GLY A 168 -5.03 7.30 10.27
CA GLY A 168 -4.75 8.20 9.13
C GLY A 168 -3.34 8.83 9.05
N ASN A 169 -2.56 8.77 10.13
CA ASN A 169 -1.22 9.36 10.20
C ASN A 169 -0.14 8.50 9.52
N ALA A 170 -0.41 7.23 9.25
CA ALA A 170 0.47 6.33 8.49
C ALA A 170 -0.28 5.87 7.25
N ARG A 171 0.34 6.00 6.08
CA ARG A 171 -0.29 5.68 4.79
C ARG A 171 0.68 4.87 3.95
N GLN A 172 0.16 3.80 3.34
CA GLN A 172 0.89 3.00 2.38
C GLN A 172 0.38 3.34 0.97
N PRO A 173 1.26 3.77 0.05
CA PRO A 173 0.89 3.96 -1.34
C PRO A 173 0.59 2.60 -1.99
N MET A 174 -0.48 2.56 -2.76
CA MET A 174 -0.98 1.37 -3.45
C MET A 174 -1.23 1.70 -4.92
N VAL A 175 -1.17 0.66 -5.74
CA VAL A 175 -1.54 0.73 -7.15
C VAL A 175 -2.26 -0.57 -7.52
N ALA A 176 -3.35 -0.45 -8.26
CA ALA A 176 -4.14 -1.59 -8.72
C ALA A 176 -4.46 -1.43 -10.21
N PRO A 177 -4.32 -2.48 -11.04
CA PRO A 177 -4.68 -2.39 -12.44
C PRO A 177 -6.19 -2.26 -12.61
N VAL A 178 -6.60 -1.45 -13.59
CA VAL A 178 -8.02 -1.25 -13.93
C VAL A 178 -8.21 -1.33 -15.44
N LYS A 179 -9.39 -1.78 -15.85
CA LYS A 179 -9.86 -1.70 -17.23
C LYS A 179 -10.67 -0.42 -17.36
N ILE A 180 -10.32 0.42 -18.33
CA ILE A 180 -11.07 1.65 -18.63
C ILE A 180 -11.59 1.59 -20.06
N GLU A 181 -12.90 1.72 -20.20
CA GLU A 181 -13.61 1.80 -21.48
C GLU A 181 -14.35 3.13 -21.56
N TRP A 182 -14.39 3.74 -22.75
CA TRP A 182 -15.11 4.99 -22.97
C TRP A 182 -15.81 4.99 -24.33
N ASP A 183 -16.98 5.60 -24.37
CA ASP A 183 -17.72 5.78 -25.61
C ASP A 183 -17.28 7.07 -26.34
N GLU A 184 -17.29 7.05 -27.67
CA GLU A 184 -17.04 8.26 -28.47
C GLU A 184 -18.21 9.24 -28.46
N SER A 185 -19.46 8.77 -28.28
CA SER A 185 -20.66 9.63 -28.22
C SER A 185 -20.60 10.60 -27.04
N LEU A 186 -21.27 11.76 -27.16
CA LEU A 186 -21.31 12.74 -26.08
C LEU A 186 -22.03 12.17 -24.85
N VAL A 187 -21.67 12.60 -23.65
CA VAL A 187 -22.35 12.20 -22.40
C VAL A 187 -23.82 12.66 -22.40
N SER A 188 -24.12 13.77 -23.08
CA SER A 188 -25.49 14.23 -23.32
C SER A 188 -26.31 13.28 -24.20
N GLU A 189 -25.66 12.44 -25.00
CA GLU A 189 -26.27 11.45 -25.90
C GLU A 189 -26.19 10.03 -25.32
N GLY A 190 -25.73 9.90 -24.06
CA GLY A 190 -25.64 8.63 -23.34
C GLY A 190 -24.28 7.96 -23.37
N GLY A 191 -23.24 8.60 -23.93
CA GLY A 191 -21.87 8.10 -23.86
C GLY A 191 -21.32 8.05 -22.43
N LYS A 192 -20.49 7.05 -22.14
CA LYS A 192 -20.03 6.74 -20.78
C LYS A 192 -18.51 6.55 -20.68
N VAL A 193 -18.03 6.55 -19.44
CA VAL A 193 -16.76 5.96 -19.05
C VAL A 193 -17.05 4.88 -18.01
N THR A 194 -16.49 3.70 -18.20
CA THR A 194 -16.58 2.59 -17.26
C THR A 194 -15.18 2.23 -16.78
N ILE A 195 -15.01 2.14 -15.46
CA ILE A 195 -13.77 1.68 -14.83
C ILE A 195 -14.09 0.42 -14.02
N ARG A 196 -13.36 -0.68 -14.27
CA ARG A 196 -13.50 -1.98 -13.59
C ARG A 196 -12.15 -2.45 -13.07
N ALA A 197 -12.13 -3.27 -12.02
CA ALA A 197 -10.92 -4.03 -11.67
C ALA A 197 -10.48 -4.88 -12.87
N TYR A 198 -9.17 -5.02 -13.03
CA TYR A 198 -8.56 -5.75 -14.15
C TYR A 198 -7.94 -7.06 -13.68
N ASP A 199 -8.20 -8.13 -14.43
CA ASP A 199 -7.51 -9.41 -14.30
C ASP A 199 -7.07 -9.87 -15.70
N PRO A 200 -5.76 -10.02 -15.98
CA PRO A 200 -5.33 -10.43 -17.31
C PRO A 200 -5.73 -11.85 -17.71
N TYR A 201 -6.19 -12.68 -16.76
CA TYR A 201 -6.53 -14.08 -17.00
C TYR A 201 -8.03 -14.36 -17.10
N SER A 202 -8.88 -13.40 -16.74
CA SER A 202 -10.33 -13.54 -16.91
C SER A 202 -10.78 -13.28 -18.35
N GLU A 203 -11.92 -13.86 -18.74
CA GLU A 203 -12.42 -13.89 -20.13
C GLU A 203 -12.59 -12.49 -20.75
N ASP A 204 -13.03 -11.50 -19.97
CA ASP A 204 -13.26 -10.12 -20.39
C ASP A 204 -12.26 -9.11 -19.80
N ASN A 205 -11.21 -9.63 -19.18
CA ASN A 205 -10.21 -8.92 -18.39
C ASN A 205 -10.75 -8.10 -17.22
N THR A 206 -11.83 -8.55 -16.59
CA THR A 206 -12.36 -7.93 -15.38
C THR A 206 -12.31 -8.86 -14.16
N TRP A 207 -12.23 -8.23 -12.99
CA TRP A 207 -12.43 -8.89 -11.70
C TRP A 207 -13.63 -8.26 -10.98
N THR A 208 -14.30 -9.03 -10.13
CA THR A 208 -15.40 -8.56 -9.29
C THR A 208 -15.55 -9.43 -8.04
N ALA A 209 -16.10 -8.87 -6.97
CA ALA A 209 -16.52 -9.63 -5.79
C ALA A 209 -18.05 -9.58 -5.68
N LYS A 210 -18.70 -10.75 -5.66
CA LYS A 210 -20.15 -10.86 -5.65
C LYS A 210 -20.64 -11.81 -4.58
N ASP A 211 -21.60 -11.36 -3.78
CA ASP A 211 -22.24 -12.20 -2.77
C ASP A 211 -23.53 -12.86 -3.31
N SER A 212 -24.04 -13.83 -2.55
CA SER A 212 -25.28 -14.54 -2.90
C SER A 212 -26.56 -13.71 -2.71
N ASN A 213 -26.47 -12.54 -2.06
CA ASN A 213 -27.58 -11.59 -1.96
C ASN A 213 -27.67 -10.64 -3.18
N GLY A 214 -26.73 -10.74 -4.12
CA GLY A 214 -26.71 -9.97 -5.35
C GLY A 214 -25.95 -8.64 -5.26
N ASN A 215 -25.25 -8.37 -4.16
CA ASN A 215 -24.34 -7.24 -4.10
C ASN A 215 -23.06 -7.56 -4.90
N GLU A 216 -22.56 -6.57 -5.64
CA GLU A 216 -21.37 -6.71 -6.47
C GLU A 216 -20.44 -5.50 -6.32
N TYR A 217 -19.20 -5.75 -5.94
CA TYR A 217 -18.13 -4.74 -5.92
C TYR A 217 -17.26 -4.86 -7.17
N THR A 218 -17.17 -3.76 -7.91
CA THR A 218 -16.63 -3.72 -9.29
C THR A 218 -15.41 -2.81 -9.47
N GLY A 219 -15.12 -1.99 -8.45
CA GLY A 219 -13.95 -1.13 -8.41
C GLY A 219 -12.67 -1.95 -8.28
N ALA A 220 -11.51 -1.30 -8.41
CA ALA A 220 -10.20 -1.93 -8.39
C ALA A 220 -10.02 -2.88 -7.20
N GLU A 221 -9.37 -4.01 -7.45
CA GLU A 221 -9.05 -4.97 -6.41
C GLU A 221 -7.85 -4.48 -5.59
N VAL A 222 -7.91 -4.61 -4.26
CA VAL A 222 -6.73 -4.41 -3.41
C VAL A 222 -5.88 -5.68 -3.44
N THR A 223 -4.68 -5.58 -4.03
CA THR A 223 -3.75 -6.69 -4.21
C THR A 223 -2.34 -6.34 -3.69
N SER A 224 -1.49 -7.36 -3.60
CA SER A 224 -0.05 -7.31 -3.34
C SER A 224 0.79 -7.06 -4.61
N GLU A 225 0.20 -7.22 -5.79
CA GLU A 225 0.91 -7.20 -7.08
C GLU A 225 1.53 -5.83 -7.40
N GLY A 226 0.83 -4.75 -7.03
CA GLY A 226 1.15 -3.43 -7.53
C GLY A 226 1.14 -3.42 -9.07
N PHE A 227 2.30 -3.16 -9.67
CA PHE A 227 2.45 -3.18 -11.13
C PHE A 227 2.55 -4.59 -11.74
N HIS A 228 2.78 -5.64 -10.94
CA HIS A 228 3.00 -7.00 -11.45
C HIS A 228 1.68 -7.70 -11.82
N ILE A 229 0.97 -7.22 -12.85
CA ILE A 229 -0.41 -7.65 -13.16
C ILE A 229 -0.56 -9.15 -13.47
N TYR A 230 0.54 -9.82 -13.85
CA TYR A 230 0.63 -11.27 -14.09
C TYR A 230 1.00 -12.07 -12.84
N GLY A 231 0.96 -11.46 -11.66
CA GLY A 231 1.39 -12.02 -10.39
C GLY A 231 2.84 -11.67 -10.04
N LEU A 232 3.12 -11.67 -8.73
CA LEU A 232 4.45 -11.57 -8.16
C LEU A 232 5.31 -12.75 -8.61
N ASP A 233 6.55 -12.48 -9.03
CA ASP A 233 7.54 -13.50 -9.36
C ASP A 233 7.73 -14.44 -8.14
N PRO A 234 7.34 -15.72 -8.23
CA PRO A 234 7.30 -16.60 -7.08
C PRO A 234 8.68 -16.81 -6.45
N TYR A 235 9.76 -16.68 -7.22
CA TYR A 235 11.13 -16.95 -6.77
C TYR A 235 11.86 -15.71 -6.22
N LYS A 236 11.11 -14.78 -5.63
CA LYS A 236 11.63 -13.61 -4.92
C LYS A 236 11.16 -13.57 -3.47
N TYR A 237 11.96 -12.90 -2.64
CA TYR A 237 11.55 -12.53 -1.29
C TYR A 237 10.64 -11.30 -1.34
N TYR A 238 9.52 -11.36 -0.61
CA TYR A 238 8.61 -10.25 -0.40
C TYR A 238 8.45 -9.97 1.10
N SER A 239 8.43 -8.68 1.45
CA SER A 239 8.07 -8.26 2.81
C SER A 239 6.65 -8.68 3.14
N ALA A 240 6.40 -9.00 4.41
CA ALA A 240 5.05 -9.27 4.91
C ALA A 240 4.09 -8.08 4.71
N GLY A 241 4.62 -6.86 4.56
CA GLY A 241 3.88 -5.62 4.31
C GLY A 241 3.11 -5.56 2.99
N TYR A 242 3.37 -6.51 2.10
CA TYR A 242 2.63 -6.69 0.86
C TYR A 242 1.24 -7.31 1.10
N ALA A 243 0.93 -7.73 2.33
CA ALA A 243 -0.36 -8.30 2.68
C ALA A 243 -1.53 -7.44 2.17
N SER A 244 -2.45 -8.07 1.45
CA SER A 244 -3.66 -7.46 0.88
C SER A 244 -4.94 -7.86 1.62
N TYR A 245 -4.82 -8.79 2.57
CA TYR A 245 -5.90 -9.27 3.43
C TYR A 245 -5.36 -9.42 4.85
N LEU A 246 -6.08 -8.90 5.84
CA LEU A 246 -5.84 -9.08 7.27
C LEU A 246 -7.17 -9.36 7.98
N SER A 247 -7.28 -10.46 8.71
CA SER A 247 -8.43 -10.72 9.60
C SER A 247 -8.45 -9.75 10.79
N ASP A 248 -7.27 -9.42 11.32
CA ASP A 248 -7.07 -8.34 12.28
C ASP A 248 -6.28 -7.21 11.61
N ILE A 249 -6.96 -6.09 11.39
CA ILE A 249 -6.43 -4.92 10.69
C ILE A 249 -5.32 -4.19 11.46
N ASN A 250 -5.01 -4.60 12.69
CA ASN A 250 -3.96 -4.00 13.52
C ASN A 250 -2.61 -4.72 13.42
N LEU A 251 -2.53 -5.82 12.67
CA LEU A 251 -1.34 -6.68 12.67
C LEU A 251 -0.13 -6.02 11.98
N GLN A 252 -0.32 -5.29 10.88
CA GLN A 252 0.78 -4.70 10.13
C GLN A 252 1.46 -3.56 10.92
N GLN A 253 2.79 -3.61 11.08
CA GLN A 253 3.61 -2.62 11.81
C GLN A 253 4.64 -1.94 10.91
N ASP A 254 5.26 -0.88 11.45
CA ASP A 254 6.28 -0.08 10.77
C ASP A 254 7.70 -0.67 10.97
N SER A 255 8.54 -0.56 9.94
CA SER A 255 10.00 -0.57 10.13
C SER A 255 10.50 0.88 10.12
N TRP A 256 11.38 1.20 11.06
CA TRP A 256 11.98 2.54 11.20
C TRP A 256 13.40 2.61 10.66
N ASP A 257 13.95 1.48 10.22
CA ASP A 257 15.25 1.43 9.58
C ASP A 257 15.10 1.75 8.09
N ILE A 258 15.71 2.85 7.65
CA ILE A 258 15.64 3.34 6.28
C ILE A 258 16.33 2.42 5.27
N TRP A 259 17.11 1.45 5.73
CA TRP A 259 17.71 0.39 4.91
C TRP A 259 16.91 -0.91 4.92
N ASP A 260 15.80 -0.96 5.66
CA ASP A 260 14.89 -2.11 5.70
C ASP A 260 13.53 -1.74 5.11
N ASN A 261 13.25 -2.21 3.89
CA ASN A 261 11.96 -2.02 3.23
C ASN A 261 10.89 -3.03 3.70
N ASN A 262 10.99 -3.47 4.96
CA ASN A 262 10.06 -4.40 5.56
C ASN A 262 8.92 -3.68 6.32
N MET A 263 7.72 -4.24 6.29
CA MET A 263 6.68 -3.97 7.28
C MET A 263 6.19 -5.30 7.83
N PRO A 264 6.51 -5.67 9.08
CA PRO A 264 6.12 -6.97 9.60
C PRO A 264 4.62 -7.03 9.88
N ILE A 265 4.06 -8.23 9.82
CA ILE A 265 2.73 -8.54 10.34
C ILE A 265 2.93 -9.14 11.73
N ALA A 266 2.71 -8.35 12.77
CA ALA A 266 3.10 -8.68 14.14
C ALA A 266 1.92 -9.11 15.02
N ASN A 267 2.23 -9.84 16.09
CA ASN A 267 1.28 -10.25 17.12
C ASN A 267 0.10 -11.10 16.60
N MET A 268 0.35 -11.92 15.58
CA MET A 268 -0.67 -12.85 15.07
C MET A 268 -1.04 -13.86 16.15
N LYS A 269 -2.34 -14.15 16.26
CA LYS A 269 -2.94 -15.10 17.20
C LYS A 269 -3.54 -16.28 16.45
N SER A 270 -3.93 -17.31 17.19
CA SER A 270 -4.67 -18.44 16.63
C SER A 270 -5.96 -17.95 15.95
N GLY A 271 -6.18 -18.38 14.71
CA GLY A 271 -7.29 -17.95 13.85
C GLY A 271 -7.00 -16.73 12.99
N ASP A 272 -5.90 -15.99 13.20
CA ASP A 272 -5.56 -14.85 12.35
C ASP A 272 -5.14 -15.30 10.95
N ILE A 273 -5.57 -14.51 9.96
CA ILE A 273 -5.41 -14.76 8.53
C ILE A 273 -4.70 -13.57 7.89
N VAL A 274 -3.68 -13.88 7.08
CA VAL A 274 -2.95 -12.90 6.27
C VAL A 274 -2.91 -13.38 4.83
N GLY A 275 -3.34 -12.56 3.87
CA GLY A 275 -3.41 -12.95 2.46
C GLY A 275 -2.57 -12.08 1.52
N TYR A 276 -1.96 -12.74 0.54
CA TYR A 276 -1.09 -12.15 -0.48
C TYR A 276 -1.65 -12.51 -1.86
N LYS A 277 -2.03 -11.49 -2.62
CA LYS A 277 -2.71 -11.63 -3.91
C LYS A 277 -1.89 -10.89 -4.96
N TYR A 278 -1.26 -11.49 -5.95
CA TYR A 278 -1.20 -12.90 -6.30
C TYR A 278 0.26 -13.24 -6.64
N PHE A 279 0.63 -14.51 -6.62
CA PHE A 279 1.90 -15.01 -7.13
C PHE A 279 1.69 -15.59 -8.53
N GLY A 280 2.54 -15.22 -9.48
CA GLY A 280 2.45 -15.63 -10.89
C GLY A 280 3.09 -17.00 -11.11
N PHE A 281 2.41 -18.08 -10.71
CA PHE A 281 2.93 -19.44 -10.90
C PHE A 281 3.06 -19.82 -12.38
N GLY A 282 2.23 -19.26 -13.27
CA GLY A 282 2.37 -19.45 -14.71
C GLY A 282 3.57 -18.74 -15.36
N GLY A 283 4.17 -17.76 -14.66
CA GLY A 283 5.24 -16.94 -15.21
C GLY A 283 4.79 -15.95 -16.28
N LEU A 284 5.77 -15.27 -16.89
CA LEU A 284 5.60 -14.40 -18.05
C LEU A 284 6.70 -14.73 -19.07
N ASP A 285 6.28 -15.24 -20.23
CA ASP A 285 7.16 -15.80 -21.26
C ASP A 285 8.03 -14.76 -21.99
N LYS A 286 7.55 -13.52 -22.09
CA LYS A 286 8.27 -12.40 -22.71
C LYS A 286 7.87 -11.07 -22.10
N ASP A 287 8.73 -10.07 -22.23
CA ASP A 287 8.41 -8.70 -21.84
C ASP A 287 7.11 -8.24 -22.51
N LYS A 288 6.14 -7.79 -21.71
CA LYS A 288 4.80 -7.35 -22.16
C LYS A 288 4.22 -6.37 -21.15
N ASP A 289 3.42 -5.40 -21.62
CA ASP A 289 2.72 -4.40 -20.78
C ASP A 289 3.67 -3.65 -19.83
N GLY A 290 4.90 -3.43 -20.29
CA GLY A 290 5.97 -2.78 -19.53
C GLY A 290 6.60 -3.63 -18.42
N LEU A 291 6.23 -4.90 -18.29
CA LEU A 291 6.76 -5.83 -17.30
C LEU A 291 7.83 -6.73 -17.92
N LYS A 292 8.82 -7.10 -17.10
CA LYS A 292 9.86 -8.04 -17.49
C LYS A 292 9.39 -9.47 -17.39
N ALA A 293 9.74 -10.29 -18.38
CA ALA A 293 9.56 -11.73 -18.34
C ALA A 293 10.14 -12.32 -17.04
N PHE A 294 9.45 -13.33 -16.51
CA PHE A 294 9.92 -14.08 -15.36
C PHE A 294 9.45 -15.53 -15.45
N GLU A 295 10.24 -16.45 -14.92
CA GLU A 295 9.92 -17.87 -14.95
C GLU A 295 8.91 -18.21 -13.85
N GLY A 296 7.82 -18.87 -14.24
CA GLY A 296 6.88 -19.50 -13.33
C GLY A 296 7.40 -20.81 -12.73
N THR A 297 6.53 -21.51 -12.02
CA THR A 297 6.77 -22.86 -11.53
C THR A 297 6.55 -23.89 -12.64
N MET A 298 7.22 -25.05 -12.56
CA MET A 298 7.03 -26.13 -13.54
C MET A 298 7.40 -27.48 -12.91
N PRO A 299 6.87 -28.60 -13.43
CA PRO A 299 7.14 -29.92 -12.87
C PRO A 299 8.64 -30.21 -12.79
N GLY A 300 9.10 -30.57 -11.60
CA GLY A 300 10.51 -30.85 -11.33
C GLY A 300 11.31 -29.66 -10.78
N ASN A 301 10.72 -28.47 -10.66
CA ASN A 301 11.35 -27.36 -9.94
C ASN A 301 11.57 -27.68 -8.47
N LYS A 302 10.73 -28.56 -7.89
CA LYS A 302 10.71 -28.85 -6.45
C LYS A 302 10.44 -27.57 -5.67
N THR A 303 9.41 -26.83 -6.10
CA THR A 303 9.06 -25.55 -5.50
C THR A 303 8.69 -25.73 -4.03
N ALA A 304 9.32 -24.93 -3.18
CA ALA A 304 9.10 -24.91 -1.74
C ALA A 304 8.61 -23.52 -1.32
N PHE A 305 7.64 -23.47 -0.40
CA PHE A 305 7.22 -22.23 0.24
C PHE A 305 8.13 -21.91 1.40
N ASN A 306 8.54 -20.65 1.52
CA ASN A 306 9.41 -20.15 2.58
C ASN A 306 8.71 -19.04 3.33
N LEU A 307 8.67 -19.16 4.65
CA LEU A 307 8.15 -18.14 5.56
C LEU A 307 9.25 -17.70 6.51
N PHE A 308 9.54 -16.41 6.52
CA PHE A 308 10.43 -15.79 7.50
C PHE A 308 9.55 -15.24 8.63
N LEU A 309 9.64 -15.86 9.79
CA LEU A 309 8.82 -15.51 10.95
C LEU A 309 9.63 -15.50 12.24
N LYS A 310 9.15 -14.78 13.24
CA LYS A 310 9.66 -14.80 14.61
C LYS A 310 8.58 -15.39 15.53
N PRO A 311 8.85 -16.51 16.23
CA PRO A 311 7.97 -16.99 17.30
C PRO A 311 7.89 -16.00 18.46
N ASN A 312 6.71 -15.84 19.05
CA ASN A 312 6.48 -15.01 20.24
C ASN A 312 5.94 -15.82 21.44
N THR A 313 6.01 -17.15 21.35
CA THR A 313 5.55 -18.09 22.37
C THR A 313 6.52 -19.28 22.45
N ASP A 314 6.58 -19.90 23.63
CA ASP A 314 7.33 -21.15 23.85
C ASP A 314 6.51 -22.39 23.47
N ALA A 315 5.19 -22.24 23.24
CA ALA A 315 4.33 -23.32 22.78
C ALA A 315 4.55 -23.63 21.29
N SER A 316 4.26 -24.86 20.88
CA SER A 316 4.22 -25.19 19.46
C SER A 316 2.97 -24.59 18.81
N PHE A 317 3.09 -24.15 17.56
CA PHE A 317 1.96 -23.69 16.75
C PHE A 317 2.20 -24.02 15.28
N LYS A 318 1.21 -23.74 14.45
CA LYS A 318 1.18 -24.03 13.03
C LYS A 318 0.81 -22.79 12.24
N VAL A 319 1.28 -22.76 10.99
CA VAL A 319 0.80 -21.82 9.98
C VAL A 319 0.34 -22.65 8.78
N ASN A 320 -0.97 -22.67 8.55
CA ASN A 320 -1.56 -23.31 7.38
C ASN A 320 -1.35 -22.41 6.15
N VAL A 321 -0.87 -23.00 5.06
CA VAL A 321 -0.67 -22.30 3.79
C VAL A 321 -1.80 -22.70 2.86
N MET A 322 -2.65 -21.73 2.54
CA MET A 322 -3.86 -21.92 1.74
C MET A 322 -3.71 -21.22 0.39
N LEU A 323 -4.18 -21.89 -0.67
CA LEU A 323 -4.22 -21.40 -2.03
C LEU A 323 -5.62 -20.87 -2.36
N ASP A 324 -5.68 -19.70 -3.01
CA ASP A 324 -6.85 -19.00 -3.58
C ASP A 324 -7.96 -18.57 -2.63
N GLY A 325 -8.03 -19.14 -1.43
CA GLY A 325 -8.93 -18.70 -0.38
C GLY A 325 -8.44 -19.14 1.00
N PRO A 326 -8.79 -18.40 2.08
CA PRO A 326 -8.35 -18.77 3.41
C PRO A 326 -9.18 -19.90 4.03
N TRP A 327 -10.29 -20.29 3.40
CA TRP A 327 -11.19 -21.35 3.88
C TRP A 327 -11.45 -22.41 2.81
N SER A 328 -11.43 -23.68 3.23
CA SER A 328 -11.81 -24.83 2.41
C SER A 328 -13.34 -25.03 2.43
N ASN A 329 -14.07 -24.09 1.83
CA ASN A 329 -15.54 -24.11 1.76
C ASN A 329 -16.04 -23.77 0.34
N ASP A 330 -17.34 -23.91 0.10
CA ASP A 330 -17.92 -23.70 -1.24
C ASP A 330 -17.81 -22.25 -1.74
N ALA A 331 -17.78 -21.28 -0.82
CA ALA A 331 -17.71 -19.85 -1.15
C ALA A 331 -16.34 -19.45 -1.70
N TRP A 332 -15.26 -19.98 -1.11
CA TRP A 332 -13.89 -19.61 -1.44
C TRP A 332 -13.13 -20.67 -2.22
N ASN A 333 -13.53 -21.94 -2.12
CA ASN A 333 -12.83 -23.09 -2.70
C ASN A 333 -11.34 -23.14 -2.34
N GLY A 334 -10.97 -22.57 -1.20
CA GLY A 334 -9.59 -22.51 -0.75
C GLY A 334 -9.01 -23.91 -0.54
N LYS A 335 -7.73 -24.07 -0.84
CA LYS A 335 -7.05 -25.37 -0.71
C LYS A 335 -5.82 -25.25 0.15
N GLN A 336 -5.75 -26.02 1.23
CA GLN A 336 -4.51 -26.13 1.99
C GLN A 336 -3.45 -26.86 1.15
N ILE A 337 -2.34 -26.19 0.88
CA ILE A 337 -1.20 -26.73 0.11
C ILE A 337 -0.02 -27.10 0.99
N GLY A 338 -0.04 -26.70 2.27
CA GLY A 338 1.03 -26.99 3.20
C GLY A 338 0.72 -26.55 4.63
N GLN A 339 1.59 -26.95 5.55
CA GLN A 339 1.55 -26.54 6.95
C GLN A 339 2.97 -26.40 7.48
N ILE A 340 3.32 -25.23 7.96
CA ILE A 340 4.54 -25.02 8.73
C ILE A 340 4.22 -25.37 10.18
N VAL A 341 5.02 -26.25 10.78
CA VAL A 341 4.96 -26.55 12.21
C VAL A 341 6.14 -25.87 12.88
N VAL A 342 5.87 -24.97 13.82
CA VAL A 342 6.88 -24.34 14.67
C VAL A 342 6.94 -25.13 15.98
N PRO A 343 8.05 -25.84 16.27
CA PRO A 343 8.18 -26.64 17.49
C PRO A 343 8.11 -25.81 18.77
N ALA A 344 7.72 -26.44 19.87
CA ALA A 344 7.81 -25.82 21.19
C ALA A 344 9.26 -25.43 21.52
N ASN A 345 9.44 -24.32 22.21
CA ASN A 345 10.72 -23.70 22.55
C ASN A 345 11.59 -23.35 21.33
N SER A 346 10.96 -23.10 20.17
CA SER A 346 11.68 -22.51 19.02
C SER A 346 12.29 -21.16 19.43
N PRO A 347 13.51 -20.83 18.97
CA PRO A 347 14.12 -19.54 19.26
C PRO A 347 13.20 -18.38 18.88
N GLN A 348 13.03 -17.41 19.78
CA GLN A 348 12.22 -16.20 19.55
C GLN A 348 12.98 -15.16 18.71
N GLU A 349 13.54 -15.61 17.60
CA GLU A 349 14.29 -14.83 16.62
C GLU A 349 13.74 -15.10 15.21
N VAL A 350 14.06 -14.21 14.26
CA VAL A 350 13.57 -14.38 12.89
C VAL A 350 14.24 -15.60 12.25
N THR A 351 13.42 -16.60 11.92
CA THR A 351 13.83 -17.88 11.36
C THR A 351 13.12 -18.13 10.03
N LYS A 352 13.83 -18.75 9.07
CA LYS A 352 13.23 -19.21 7.81
C LYS A 352 12.71 -20.64 7.99
N PHE A 353 11.41 -20.82 7.79
CA PHE A 353 10.77 -22.13 7.70
C PHE A 353 10.45 -22.45 6.24
N THR A 354 10.72 -23.67 5.82
CA THR A 354 10.58 -24.11 4.42
C THR A 354 9.76 -25.40 4.38
N ILE A 355 8.76 -25.45 3.50
CA ILE A 355 7.97 -26.66 3.24
C ILE A 355 7.87 -26.90 1.72
N ASP A 356 7.91 -28.16 1.32
CA ASP A 356 7.68 -28.55 -0.07
C ASP A 356 6.19 -28.38 -0.41
N VAL A 357 5.91 -27.69 -1.52
CA VAL A 357 4.56 -27.48 -2.07
C VAL A 357 4.51 -27.81 -3.56
N SER A 358 5.56 -28.45 -4.09
CA SER A 358 5.77 -28.66 -5.52
C SER A 358 4.64 -29.43 -6.19
N GLU A 359 4.13 -30.49 -5.56
CA GLU A 359 3.00 -31.27 -6.08
C GLU A 359 1.77 -30.39 -6.37
N MET A 360 1.62 -29.32 -5.60
CA MET A 360 0.50 -28.39 -5.67
C MET A 360 0.75 -27.25 -6.64
N VAL A 361 1.93 -26.63 -6.61
CA VAL A 361 2.19 -25.37 -7.33
C VAL A 361 2.97 -25.54 -8.64
N ASP A 362 3.72 -26.64 -8.83
CA ASP A 362 4.52 -26.84 -10.05
C ASP A 362 3.66 -27.11 -11.30
N ASN A 363 2.36 -27.36 -11.14
CA ASN A 363 1.42 -27.57 -12.24
C ASN A 363 0.44 -26.41 -12.42
N LEU A 364 0.57 -25.33 -11.64
CA LEU A 364 -0.33 -24.19 -11.73
C LEU A 364 0.06 -23.27 -12.90
N GLY A 365 -0.94 -22.74 -13.58
CA GLY A 365 -0.79 -21.63 -14.52
C GLY A 365 -1.01 -20.30 -13.84
N GLU A 366 -1.06 -19.24 -14.64
CA GLU A 366 -1.63 -17.94 -14.27
C GLU A 366 -1.09 -17.37 -12.94
N LYS A 367 -1.97 -16.74 -12.15
CA LYS A 367 -1.65 -16.17 -10.84
C LYS A 367 -2.62 -16.68 -9.78
N HIS A 368 -2.09 -16.93 -8.59
CA HIS A 368 -2.86 -17.49 -7.47
C HIS A 368 -2.57 -16.79 -6.15
N ALA A 369 -3.57 -16.76 -5.26
CA ALA A 369 -3.44 -16.11 -3.96
C ALA A 369 -2.91 -17.08 -2.92
N ILE A 370 -2.16 -16.56 -1.95
CA ILE A 370 -1.68 -17.33 -0.81
C ILE A 370 -2.20 -16.70 0.48
N TYR A 371 -2.87 -17.50 1.29
CA TYR A 371 -3.32 -17.11 2.63
C TYR A 371 -2.60 -17.93 3.69
N LEU A 372 -2.22 -17.27 4.77
CA LEU A 372 -1.56 -17.86 5.92
C LEU A 372 -2.52 -17.79 7.10
N VAL A 373 -2.86 -18.95 7.67
CA VAL A 373 -3.76 -19.05 8.82
C VAL A 373 -2.98 -19.58 10.01
N ALA A 374 -2.87 -18.79 11.06
CA ALA A 374 -2.21 -19.19 12.29
C ALA A 374 -3.10 -20.13 13.11
N ASP A 375 -2.53 -21.22 13.62
CA ASP A 375 -3.24 -22.25 14.38
C ASP A 375 -2.39 -22.66 15.59
N GLY A 376 -2.88 -22.40 16.80
CA GLY A 376 -2.16 -22.68 18.03
C GLY A 376 -2.99 -22.37 19.28
N GLU A 377 -2.31 -22.35 20.42
CA GLU A 377 -2.92 -21.93 21.70
C GLU A 377 -3.26 -20.43 21.70
N SER A 378 -4.00 -19.97 22.72
CA SER A 378 -4.35 -18.56 22.85
C SER A 378 -3.14 -17.69 23.19
N GLY A 379 -3.11 -16.47 22.66
CA GLY A 379 -2.01 -15.53 22.83
C GLY A 379 -1.32 -15.18 21.52
N ASN A 380 -0.24 -14.39 21.60
CA ASN A 380 0.53 -13.97 20.44
C ASN A 380 1.46 -15.10 20.02
N LEU A 381 1.24 -15.65 18.83
CA LEU A 381 1.98 -16.79 18.30
C LEU A 381 3.24 -16.35 17.57
N LEU A 382 3.13 -15.38 16.66
CA LEU A 382 4.23 -15.02 15.76
C LEU A 382 4.17 -13.60 15.21
N ASP A 383 5.32 -13.15 14.70
CA ASP A 383 5.43 -12.06 13.73
C ASP A 383 5.88 -12.64 12.37
N ILE A 384 5.21 -12.27 11.28
CA ILE A 384 5.65 -12.56 9.91
C ILE A 384 6.51 -11.41 9.40
N ILE A 385 7.69 -11.75 8.89
CA ILE A 385 8.67 -10.80 8.36
C ILE A 385 8.62 -10.79 6.83
N GLY A 386 8.41 -11.93 6.20
CA GLY A 386 8.25 -12.00 4.76
C GLY A 386 8.15 -13.44 4.28
N LEU A 387 7.98 -13.58 2.97
CA LEU A 387 7.68 -14.85 2.34
C LEU A 387 8.15 -14.89 0.89
N GLY A 388 8.08 -16.07 0.30
CA GLY A 388 8.27 -16.31 -1.12
C GLY A 388 8.44 -17.79 -1.38
N PHE A 389 8.66 -18.16 -2.64
CA PHE A 389 8.94 -19.53 -3.03
C PHE A 389 10.40 -19.70 -3.43
N SER A 390 10.95 -20.88 -3.24
CA SER A 390 12.26 -21.28 -3.74
C SER A 390 12.12 -22.52 -4.62
N SER A 391 13.13 -22.84 -5.40
CA SER A 391 13.24 -24.10 -6.14
C SER A 391 14.59 -24.75 -5.87
N ALA A 392 14.83 -25.93 -6.44
CA ALA A 392 16.14 -26.58 -6.39
C ALA A 392 17.28 -25.72 -6.99
N LYS A 393 16.96 -24.69 -7.78
CA LYS A 393 17.93 -23.81 -8.45
C LYS A 393 17.86 -22.34 -8.03
N LYS A 394 16.77 -21.92 -7.38
CA LYS A 394 16.55 -20.53 -6.97
C LYS A 394 16.28 -20.48 -5.48
N GLU A 395 17.19 -19.89 -4.74
CA GLU A 395 16.98 -19.57 -3.33
C GLU A 395 16.40 -18.17 -3.18
N ILE A 396 15.65 -17.97 -2.10
CA ILE A 396 15.26 -16.63 -1.68
C ILE A 396 15.98 -16.27 -0.38
N VAL A 397 16.43 -15.02 -0.33
CA VAL A 397 17.19 -14.48 0.78
C VAL A 397 16.50 -13.21 1.24
N ARG A 398 16.16 -13.17 2.53
CA ARG A 398 15.71 -11.94 3.18
C ARG A 398 16.89 -10.97 3.26
N HIS A 399 16.66 -9.72 2.88
CA HIS A 399 17.60 -8.64 3.15
C HIS A 399 17.67 -8.35 4.65
N VAL A 400 18.87 -8.25 5.19
CA VAL A 400 19.14 -7.84 6.58
C VAL A 400 20.07 -6.63 6.51
N PRO A 401 19.66 -5.46 7.06
CA PRO A 401 20.52 -4.28 7.08
C PRO A 401 21.86 -4.54 7.80
N PRO A 402 22.96 -3.93 7.36
CA PRO A 402 24.24 -3.98 8.06
C PRO A 402 24.16 -3.46 9.49
N THR A 403 24.97 -4.03 10.37
CA THR A 403 25.17 -3.53 11.74
C THR A 403 26.17 -2.37 11.72
N LEU A 404 25.89 -1.35 12.53
CA LEU A 404 26.72 -0.16 12.67
C LEU A 404 27.26 -0.04 14.09
N SER A 405 28.48 0.48 14.23
CA SER A 405 29.08 0.86 15.51
C SER A 405 29.72 2.23 15.39
N ILE A 406 29.55 3.04 16.44
CA ILE A 406 30.24 4.32 16.62
C ILE A 406 30.90 4.28 18.00
N GLU A 407 32.14 4.74 18.07
CA GLU A 407 32.90 4.84 19.31
C GLU A 407 33.43 6.26 19.49
N ALA A 408 33.48 6.75 20.73
CA ALA A 408 34.15 7.98 21.12
C ALA A 408 35.33 7.64 22.05
N ASP A 409 36.55 8.00 21.65
CA ASP A 409 37.80 7.65 22.35
C ASP A 409 37.92 6.14 22.70
N GLY A 410 37.41 5.29 21.81
CA GLY A 410 37.41 3.82 21.97
C GLY A 410 36.30 3.27 22.86
N VAL A 411 35.37 4.12 23.32
CA VAL A 411 34.18 3.70 24.05
C VAL A 411 32.99 3.62 23.09
N ALA A 412 32.36 2.44 23.00
CA ALA A 412 31.19 2.22 22.17
C ALA A 412 30.00 3.08 22.61
N LEU A 413 29.33 3.72 21.64
CA LEU A 413 28.13 4.51 21.85
C LEU A 413 26.88 3.66 21.65
N GLU A 414 25.84 3.96 22.43
CA GLU A 414 24.49 3.52 22.09
C GLU A 414 23.98 4.38 20.93
N ILE A 415 23.71 3.76 19.78
CA ILE A 415 23.17 4.44 18.61
C ILE A 415 21.66 4.20 18.52
N PRO A 416 20.85 5.24 18.24
CA PRO A 416 19.41 5.09 18.16
C PRO A 416 19.00 4.24 16.95
N LYS A 417 17.96 3.43 17.13
CA LYS A 417 17.34 2.62 16.06
C LYS A 417 16.37 3.42 15.19
N THR A 418 15.93 4.60 15.66
CA THR A 418 14.96 5.45 14.98
C THR A 418 15.54 6.83 14.70
N PRO A 419 15.19 7.46 13.58
CA PRO A 419 15.63 8.81 13.27
C PRO A 419 15.00 9.83 14.22
N VAL A 420 15.63 11.01 14.29
CA VAL A 420 15.11 12.17 15.03
C VAL A 420 13.76 12.56 14.44
N ARG A 421 12.76 12.74 15.31
CA ARG A 421 11.41 13.09 14.88
C ARG A 421 11.32 14.56 14.49
N SER A 422 10.59 14.82 13.41
CA SER A 422 10.13 16.17 13.06
C SER A 422 9.35 16.78 14.22
N THR A 423 9.68 18.01 14.56
CA THR A 423 8.91 18.85 15.49
C THR A 423 8.83 20.26 14.91
N ASN A 424 7.87 21.05 15.39
CA ASN A 424 7.78 22.47 15.03
C ASN A 424 9.05 23.26 15.40
N ALA A 425 9.83 22.78 16.38
CA ALA A 425 11.04 23.44 16.85
C ALA A 425 12.26 23.12 15.98
N ASN A 426 12.42 21.86 15.54
CA ASN A 426 13.60 21.45 14.77
C ASN A 426 13.43 21.58 13.25
N GLY A 427 12.19 21.64 12.75
CA GLY A 427 11.91 21.80 11.31
C GLY A 427 12.43 20.66 10.43
N ILE A 428 12.77 19.50 11.01
CA ILE A 428 13.31 18.35 10.25
C ILE A 428 12.23 17.77 9.36
N THR A 429 12.50 17.68 8.06
CA THR A 429 11.61 17.01 7.09
C THR A 429 12.18 15.71 6.54
N GLY A 430 13.45 15.41 6.84
CA GLY A 430 14.13 14.17 6.46
C GLY A 430 13.80 12.99 7.38
N TYR A 431 14.29 11.82 7.02
CA TYR A 431 14.09 10.57 7.76
C TYR A 431 15.42 9.82 8.02
N ASP A 432 16.55 10.44 7.68
CA ASP A 432 17.90 9.89 7.65
C ASP A 432 18.81 10.41 8.76
N LEU A 433 18.34 11.39 9.56
CA LEU A 433 19.09 11.97 10.66
C LEU A 433 18.83 11.24 11.97
N TYR A 434 19.89 10.87 12.66
CA TYR A 434 19.94 10.18 13.94
C TYR A 434 20.81 10.96 14.92
N GLU A 435 20.57 10.81 16.21
CA GLU A 435 21.34 11.50 17.26
C GLU A 435 21.83 10.49 18.30
N ALA A 436 23.15 10.42 18.49
CA ALA A 436 23.80 9.65 19.54
C ALA A 436 24.47 10.61 20.51
N THR A 437 24.62 10.19 21.77
CA THR A 437 25.14 11.06 22.82
C THR A 437 26.38 10.46 23.45
N TYR A 438 27.41 11.28 23.66
CA TYR A 438 28.59 10.93 24.44
C TYR A 438 28.75 11.89 25.62
N LYS A 439 28.95 11.34 26.81
CA LYS A 439 29.18 12.13 28.02
C LYS A 439 30.65 12.53 28.12
N VAL A 440 30.90 13.82 28.31
CA VAL A 440 32.25 14.37 28.45
C VAL A 440 32.42 14.87 29.88
N SER A 441 33.55 14.51 30.50
CA SER A 441 33.82 14.96 31.86
C SER A 441 34.03 16.48 31.88
N SER A 442 33.49 17.16 32.89
CA SER A 442 33.59 18.62 33.05
C SER A 442 35.03 19.16 33.09
N ASN A 443 36.02 18.29 33.31
CA ASN A 443 37.45 18.62 33.34
C ASN A 443 38.20 18.30 32.03
N GLU A 444 37.55 17.71 31.03
CA GLU A 444 38.17 17.40 29.74
C GLU A 444 38.11 18.59 28.79
N SER A 445 39.28 19.10 28.40
CA SER A 445 39.43 20.14 27.36
C SER A 445 39.61 19.57 25.95
N LYS A 446 39.72 18.24 25.83
CA LYS A 446 39.98 17.55 24.58
C LYS A 446 38.67 17.10 23.96
N VAL A 447 38.45 17.45 22.69
CA VAL A 447 37.32 16.94 21.92
C VAL A 447 37.48 15.43 21.73
N PRO A 448 36.48 14.60 22.08
CA PRO A 448 36.56 13.16 21.91
C PRO A 448 36.74 12.78 20.45
N ARG A 449 37.62 11.80 20.18
CA ARG A 449 37.83 11.32 18.81
C ARG A 449 36.78 10.28 18.45
N ILE A 450 36.00 10.54 17.41
CA ILE A 450 35.00 9.60 16.91
C ILE A 450 35.64 8.61 15.94
N SER A 451 35.27 7.34 16.09
CA SER A 451 35.51 6.30 15.10
C SER A 451 34.22 5.52 14.82
N ALA A 452 34.14 4.86 13.68
CA ALA A 452 32.94 4.14 13.28
C ALA A 452 33.30 2.92 12.44
N SER A 453 32.48 1.88 12.54
CA SER A 453 32.66 0.62 11.82
C SER A 453 31.32 -0.04 11.49
N THR A 454 31.38 -1.06 10.65
CA THR A 454 30.23 -1.81 10.15
C THR A 454 30.68 -3.22 9.74
N ASP A 455 29.77 -4.18 9.78
CA ASP A 455 30.00 -5.57 9.39
C ASP A 455 29.93 -5.79 7.86
N ASP A 456 29.45 -4.82 7.08
CA ASP A 456 29.34 -4.90 5.63
C ASP A 456 30.32 -3.95 4.92
N LYS A 457 31.25 -4.52 4.16
CA LYS A 457 32.24 -3.79 3.34
C LYS A 457 31.63 -2.86 2.27
N ASN A 458 30.35 -3.03 1.94
CA ASN A 458 29.64 -2.19 0.97
C ASN A 458 29.14 -0.88 1.59
N VAL A 459 29.17 -0.76 2.91
CA VAL A 459 28.82 0.48 3.61
C VAL A 459 30.04 1.41 3.59
N LYS A 460 29.86 2.59 2.99
CA LYS A 460 30.90 3.63 3.03
C LYS A 460 30.72 4.45 4.31
N VAL A 461 31.81 4.63 5.05
CA VAL A 461 31.83 5.38 6.30
C VAL A 461 32.59 6.69 6.08
N THR A 462 31.92 7.80 6.35
CA THR A 462 32.53 9.15 6.36
C THR A 462 32.38 9.72 7.76
N ILE A 463 33.48 10.23 8.32
CA ILE A 463 33.49 10.81 9.67
C ILE A 463 34.00 12.25 9.59
N THR A 464 33.20 13.18 10.05
CA THR A 464 33.60 14.57 10.31
C THR A 464 33.76 14.73 11.81
N GLN A 465 35.00 14.93 12.28
CA GLN A 465 35.27 15.18 13.69
C GLN A 465 34.72 16.56 14.08
N ALA A 466 34.30 16.71 15.33
CA ALA A 466 33.90 18.00 15.84
C ALA A 466 35.12 18.92 16.08
N GLU A 467 34.94 20.22 15.90
CA GLU A 467 35.97 21.22 16.20
C GLU A 467 36.00 21.58 17.70
N SER A 468 34.88 21.38 18.40
CA SER A 468 34.72 21.66 19.83
C SER A 468 33.68 20.74 20.48
N VAL A 469 33.66 20.66 21.82
CA VAL A 469 32.64 19.91 22.57
C VAL A 469 31.25 20.54 22.51
N SER A 470 31.11 21.76 21.98
CA SER A 470 29.81 22.41 21.75
C SER A 470 29.19 22.06 20.39
N GLU A 471 29.94 21.41 19.51
CA GLU A 471 29.49 21.03 18.17
C GLU A 471 29.44 19.50 18.05
N PRO A 472 28.47 18.94 17.32
CA PRO A 472 28.42 17.51 17.11
C PRO A 472 29.50 17.05 16.13
N ALA A 473 30.03 15.85 16.35
CA ALA A 473 30.71 15.13 15.29
C ALA A 473 29.67 14.45 14.39
N VAL A 474 29.95 14.29 13.11
CA VAL A 474 29.01 13.72 12.14
C VAL A 474 29.58 12.44 11.57
N VAL A 475 28.83 11.34 11.70
CA VAL A 475 29.14 10.05 11.08
C VAL A 475 28.09 9.74 10.04
N GLN A 476 28.51 9.53 8.80
CA GLN A 476 27.63 9.13 7.72
C GLN A 476 27.96 7.71 7.29
N PHE A 477 26.93 6.88 7.22
CA PHE A 477 26.99 5.56 6.63
C PHE A 477 26.15 5.57 5.35
N ASP A 478 26.78 5.30 4.21
CA ASP A 478 26.09 5.15 2.92
C ASP A 478 26.01 3.67 2.56
N TYR A 479 24.79 3.13 2.55
CA TYR A 479 24.50 1.79 2.08
C TYR A 479 23.70 1.87 0.78
N LYS A 480 24.35 1.53 -0.34
CA LYS A 480 23.74 1.48 -1.68
C LYS A 480 23.05 2.80 -2.10
N GLY A 481 23.58 3.95 -1.68
CA GLY A 481 23.07 5.28 -2.01
C GLY A 481 22.05 5.83 -1.00
N ILE A 482 21.69 5.07 0.03
CA ILE A 482 20.84 5.54 1.13
C ILE A 482 21.73 5.84 2.33
N VAL A 483 21.76 7.10 2.75
CA VAL A 483 22.66 7.56 3.82
C VAL A 483 21.92 7.59 5.16
N LYS A 484 22.52 7.04 6.22
CA LYS A 484 22.18 7.36 7.61
C LYS A 484 23.20 8.35 8.14
N THR A 485 22.74 9.48 8.67
CA THR A 485 23.58 10.51 9.28
C THR A 485 23.38 10.50 10.78
N TYR A 486 24.45 10.24 11.53
CA TYR A 486 24.47 10.30 12.99
C TYR A 486 25.20 11.55 13.45
N ASN A 487 24.50 12.43 14.16
CA ASN A 487 25.12 13.48 14.95
C ASN A 487 25.49 12.91 16.31
N VAL A 488 26.78 12.91 16.65
CA VAL A 488 27.28 12.55 17.96
C VAL A 488 27.41 13.82 18.79
N VAL A 489 26.46 14.03 19.70
CA VAL A 489 26.39 15.20 20.57
C VAL A 489 27.13 14.96 21.87
N PHE A 490 27.96 15.92 22.27
CA PHE A 490 28.69 15.86 23.54
C PHE A 490 27.87 16.55 24.63
N VAL A 491 27.60 15.83 25.73
CA VAL A 491 26.87 16.37 26.88
C VAL A 491 27.73 16.30 28.13
N PRO A 492 27.64 17.27 29.05
CA PRO A 492 28.29 17.16 30.35
C PRO A 492 27.81 15.93 31.13
N GLU A 493 28.71 15.30 31.89
CA GLU A 493 28.39 14.14 32.75
C GLU A 493 27.25 14.34 33.74
#